data_AF-A0A357AE97-F1
#
_entry.id   AF-A0A357AE97-F1
#
_cell.length_a   1.000
_cell.length_b   1.000
_cell.length_c   1.000
_cell.angle_alpha   90.00
_cell.angle_beta   90.00
_cell.angle_gamma   90.00
#
_symmetry.space_group_name_H-M   'P 1'
#
loop_
_entity.id
_entity.type
_entity.pdbx_description
1 polymer ?
#
loop_
_entity_poly.entity_id
_entity_poly.type
_entity_poly.pdbx_seq_one_letter_code
_entity_poly.pdbx_strand_id
1 'polypeptide(L)'
;MQEIEQEKWSVMDWISWFDLSIEPRYWFWWDAIIQDSNTLFIAVQVIDYTIPSDALNNHLRASGAINIEETSDEMLAELGVNL
;
A
#
# COMPACT_ATOMS: atom_id res chain seq x y z
N MET A 1 -21.66 -17.87 15.64
CA MET A 1 -20.43 -17.37 14.97
C MET A 1 -20.35 -15.91 15.38
N GLN A 2 -19.47 -15.55 16.32
CA GLN A 2 -19.26 -14.13 16.64
C GLN A 2 -18.63 -13.50 15.39
N GLU A 3 -19.33 -12.55 14.78
CA GLU A 3 -18.68 -11.57 13.91
C GLU A 3 -17.63 -10.88 14.78
N ILE A 4 -16.36 -11.21 14.55
CA ILE A 4 -15.27 -10.40 15.07
C ILE A 4 -15.43 -9.08 14.31
N GLU A 5 -15.92 -8.03 14.96
CA GLU A 5 -15.82 -6.68 14.43
C GLU A 5 -14.33 -6.45 14.12
N GLN A 6 -13.95 -6.55 12.85
CA GLN A 6 -12.61 -6.21 12.43
C GLN A 6 -12.47 -4.72 12.67
N GLU A 7 -11.68 -4.39 13.69
CA GLU A 7 -11.36 -3.01 14.04
C GLU A 7 -10.84 -2.32 12.76
N LYS A 8 -11.57 -1.29 12.32
CA LYS A 8 -11.22 -0.55 11.12
C LYS A 8 -9.94 0.23 11.41
N TRP A 9 -8.90 -0.03 10.64
CA TRP A 9 -7.68 0.73 10.73
C TRP A 9 -7.97 2.19 10.36
N SER A 10 -7.39 3.12 11.11
CA SER A 10 -7.28 4.49 10.64
C SER A 10 -6.07 4.63 9.72
N VAL A 11 -6.04 5.70 8.92
CA VAL A 11 -4.86 6.05 8.12
C VAL A 11 -3.64 6.24 9.03
N MET A 12 -3.83 6.77 10.24
CA MET A 12 -2.74 6.96 11.20
C MET A 12 -2.20 5.63 11.75
N ASP A 13 -3.06 4.64 11.99
CA ASP A 13 -2.64 3.30 12.42
C ASP A 13 -1.82 2.61 11.33
N TRP A 14 -2.14 2.86 10.06
CA TRP A 14 -1.34 2.37 8.96
C TRP A 14 -0.02 3.13 8.83
N ILE A 15 -0.04 4.47 8.92
CA ILE A 15 1.16 5.30 8.83
C ILE A 15 2.13 5.01 9.99
N SER A 16 1.65 4.63 11.18
CA SER A 16 2.54 4.27 12.29
C SER A 16 3.40 3.04 11.99
N TRP A 17 3.10 2.28 10.95
CA TRP A 17 4.00 1.23 10.46
C TRP A 17 5.25 1.76 9.75
N PHE A 18 5.36 3.06 9.46
CA PHE A 18 6.62 3.68 9.03
C PHE A 18 7.45 4.21 10.20
N ASP A 19 6.94 4.13 11.43
CA ASP A 19 7.72 4.51 12.60
C ASP A 19 8.74 3.41 12.95
N LEU A 20 9.95 3.59 12.40
CA LEU A 20 11.08 2.69 12.64
C LEU A 20 11.69 2.85 14.04
N SER A 21 11.24 3.81 14.85
CA SER A 21 11.73 3.99 16.23
C SER A 21 11.22 2.90 17.17
N ILE A 22 10.11 2.23 16.82
CA ILE A 22 9.47 1.17 17.60
C ILE A 22 10.10 -0.18 17.28
N GLU A 23 10.29 -0.47 16.00
CA GLU A 23 10.91 -1.71 15.52
C GLU A 23 11.52 -1.46 14.12
N PRO A 24 12.72 -2.00 13.81
CA PRO A 24 13.26 -1.93 12.45
C PRO A 24 12.39 -2.78 11.53
N ARG A 25 11.43 -2.14 10.87
CA ARG A 25 10.59 -2.78 9.86
C ARG A 25 11.34 -2.81 8.53
N TYR A 26 11.24 -3.95 7.87
CA TYR A 26 11.93 -4.23 6.61
C TYR A 26 11.03 -3.95 5.41
N TRP A 27 10.26 -2.86 5.46
CA TRP A 27 9.50 -2.36 4.33
C TRP A 27 9.30 -0.85 4.43
N PHE A 28 9.13 -0.18 3.29
CA PHE A 28 8.89 1.26 3.23
C PHE A 28 8.21 1.66 1.92
N TRP A 29 7.42 2.73 1.99
CA TRP A 29 6.88 3.42 0.83
C TRP A 29 7.98 4.36 0.34
N TRP A 30 8.30 4.29 -0.94
CA TRP A 30 9.35 5.10 -1.54
C TRP A 30 8.87 6.04 -2.64
N ASP A 31 7.84 5.72 -3.44
CA ASP A 31 7.33 6.64 -4.48
C ASP A 31 5.84 6.41 -4.85
N ALA A 32 5.24 7.37 -5.55
CA ALA A 32 3.95 7.23 -6.21
C ALA A 32 3.88 8.10 -7.48
N ILE A 33 3.39 7.52 -8.58
CA ILE A 33 3.23 8.20 -9.87
C ILE A 33 1.77 8.20 -10.27
N ILE A 34 1.27 9.39 -10.63
CA ILE A 34 -0.03 9.56 -11.27
C ILE A 34 0.15 9.32 -12.77
N GLN A 35 -0.42 8.25 -13.31
CA GLN A 35 -0.38 7.96 -14.75
C GLN A 35 -1.41 8.80 -15.51
N ASP A 36 -2.63 8.89 -14.97
CA ASP A 36 -3.73 9.68 -15.52
C ASP A 36 -4.75 10.05 -14.42
N SER A 37 -5.90 10.63 -14.81
CA SER A 37 -6.92 11.08 -13.86
C SER A 37 -7.54 9.99 -12.97
N ASN A 38 -7.39 8.71 -13.34
CA ASN A 38 -8.00 7.57 -12.67
C ASN A 38 -6.99 6.51 -12.22
N THR A 39 -5.71 6.68 -12.55
CA THR A 39 -4.68 5.65 -12.32
C THR A 39 -3.49 6.22 -11.54
N LEU A 40 -3.23 5.61 -10.38
CA LEU A 40 -2.10 5.91 -9.50
C LEU A 40 -1.29 4.63 -9.28
N PHE A 41 0.01 4.71 -9.51
CA PHE A 41 0.97 3.69 -9.10
C PHE A 41 1.58 4.09 -7.76
N ILE A 42 1.67 3.13 -6.85
CA ILE A 42 2.27 3.31 -5.54
C ILE A 42 3.37 2.27 -5.41
N ALA A 43 4.57 2.74 -5.06
CA ALA A 43 5.75 1.92 -4.95
C ALA A 43 6.03 1.62 -3.47
N VAL A 44 5.96 0.34 -3.11
CA VAL A 44 6.26 -0.16 -1.77
C VAL A 44 7.39 -1.16 -1.89
N GLN A 45 8.49 -0.92 -1.17
CA GLN A 45 9.60 -1.86 -1.11
C GLN A 45 9.43 -2.74 0.12
N VAL A 46 9.49 -4.06 -0.10
CA VAL A 46 9.40 -5.08 0.96
C VAL A 46 10.67 -5.92 0.91
N ILE A 47 11.43 -5.93 2.00
CA ILE A 47 12.75 -6.60 2.08
C ILE A 47 12.62 -7.97 2.74
N ASP A 48 11.91 -8.09 3.88
CA ASP A 48 11.83 -9.37 4.62
C ASP A 48 10.47 -9.62 5.34
N TYR A 49 9.73 -8.57 5.71
CA TYR A 49 8.60 -8.68 6.64
C TYR A 49 7.24 -8.48 5.96
N THR A 50 6.18 -8.99 6.58
CA THR A 50 4.80 -8.79 6.12
C THR A 50 4.42 -7.32 6.20
N ILE A 51 3.96 -6.75 5.10
CA ILE A 51 3.32 -5.43 5.11
C ILE A 51 1.84 -5.59 5.47
N PRO A 52 1.19 -4.59 6.08
CA PRO A 52 -0.24 -4.64 6.34
C PRO A 52 -0.99 -4.27 5.05
N SER A 53 -0.84 -5.09 4.00
CA SER A 53 -1.38 -4.86 2.66
C SER A 53 -2.90 -4.74 2.67
N ASP A 54 -3.59 -5.55 3.47
CA ASP A 54 -5.04 -5.47 3.62
C ASP A 54 -5.50 -4.13 4.22
N ALA A 55 -4.74 -3.60 5.20
CA ALA A 55 -5.03 -2.28 5.76
C ALA A 55 -4.78 -1.17 4.72
N LEU A 56 -3.69 -1.26 3.94
CA LEU A 56 -3.45 -0.33 2.83
C LEU A 56 -4.58 -0.39 1.80
N ASN A 57 -4.99 -1.59 1.40
CA ASN A 57 -6.06 -1.81 0.42
C ASN A 57 -7.39 -1.20 0.90
N ASN A 58 -7.71 -1.38 2.18
CA ASN A 58 -8.90 -0.78 2.78
C ASN A 58 -8.84 0.75 2.74
N HIS A 59 -7.68 1.35 3.01
CA HIS A 59 -7.51 2.81 2.99
C HIS A 59 -7.60 3.39 1.59
N LEU A 60 -6.99 2.73 0.61
CA LEU A 60 -7.09 3.10 -0.79
C LEU A 60 -8.55 3.03 -1.27
N ARG A 61 -9.27 1.95 -0.91
CA ARG A 61 -10.72 1.83 -1.21
C ARG A 61 -11.54 2.91 -0.53
N ALA A 62 -11.29 3.20 0.75
CA ALA A 62 -11.97 4.27 1.47
C ALA A 62 -11.70 5.66 0.85
N SER A 63 -10.55 5.82 0.18
CA SER A 63 -10.19 7.03 -0.55
C SER A 63 -10.77 7.10 -1.97
N GLY A 64 -11.52 6.08 -2.39
CA GLY A 64 -12.20 6.03 -3.69
C GLY A 64 -11.59 5.09 -4.72
N ALA A 65 -10.53 4.34 -4.39
CA ALA A 65 -10.00 3.33 -5.30
C ALA A 65 -11.03 2.22 -5.56
N ILE A 66 -11.40 2.03 -6.82
CA ILE A 66 -12.39 1.03 -7.24
C ILE A 66 -11.71 -0.33 -7.46
N ASN A 67 -10.48 -0.31 -7.98
CA ASN A 67 -9.65 -1.48 -8.22
C ASN A 67 -8.26 -1.26 -7.63
N ILE A 68 -7.67 -2.33 -7.09
CA ILE A 68 -6.31 -2.34 -6.54
C ILE A 68 -5.68 -3.66 -6.96
N GLU A 69 -4.57 -3.57 -7.67
CA GLU A 69 -3.85 -4.71 -8.21
C GLU A 69 -2.37 -4.57 -7.86
N GLU A 70 -1.75 -5.68 -7.50
CA GLU A 70 -0.29 -5.76 -7.39
C GLU A 70 0.28 -5.82 -8.81
N THR A 71 1.36 -5.07 -9.03
CA THR A 71 2.07 -5.03 -10.31
C THR A 71 3.55 -5.31 -10.08
N SER A 72 4.21 -5.88 -11.09
CA SER A 72 5.65 -6.13 -11.08
C SER A 72 6.40 -5.05 -11.84
N ASP A 73 7.68 -4.86 -11.52
CA ASP A 73 8.59 -3.94 -12.24
C ASP A 73 8.62 -4.21 -13.76
N GLU A 74 8.53 -5.48 -14.17
CA GLU A 74 8.47 -5.90 -15.56
C GLU A 74 7.24 -5.33 -16.27
N MET A 75 6.07 -5.48 -15.63
CA MET A 75 4.80 -4.96 -16.13
C MET A 75 4.75 -3.42 -16.11
N LEU A 76 5.38 -2.77 -15.12
CA LEU A 76 5.52 -1.31 -15.09
C LEU A 76 6.38 -0.80 -16.25
N ALA A 77 7.49 -1.49 -16.55
CA ALA A 77 8.34 -1.16 -17.67
C ALA A 77 7.61 -1.29 -19.02
N GLU A 78 6.78 -2.33 -19.19
CA GLU A 78 5.92 -2.49 -20.37
C GLU A 78 4.89 -1.35 -20.53
N LEU A 79 4.39 -0.83 -19.42
CA LEU A 79 3.48 0.32 -19.39
C LEU A 79 4.21 1.68 -19.55
N GLY A 80 5.54 1.67 -19.64
CA GLY A 80 6.35 2.89 -19.74
C GLY A 80 6.37 3.72 -18.45
N VAL A 81 6.08 3.09 -17.30
CA VAL A 81 6.08 3.70 -15.97
C VAL A 81 7.44 3.43 -15.33
N ASN A 82 8.08 4.47 -14.81
CA ASN A 82 9.36 4.36 -14.11
C ASN A 82 9.22 5.03 -12.76
N LEU A 83 9.00 4.22 -11.72
CA LEU A 83 8.96 4.64 -10.32
C LEU A 83 10.39 4.90 -9.86
#